data_AF-A0A1R3GZA9-F1
#
_entry.id   AF-A0A1R3GZA9-F1
#
_cell.length_a   1.000
_cell.length_b   1.000
_cell.length_c   1.000
_cell.angle_alpha   90.00
_cell.angle_beta   90.00
_cell.angle_gamma   90.00
#
_symmetry.space_group_name_H-M   'P 1'
#
loop_
_entity.id
_entity.type
_entity.pdbx_description
1 polymer ?
#
loop_
_entity_poly.entity_id
_entity_poly.type
_entity_poly.pdbx_seq_one_letter_code
_entity_poly.pdbx_strand_id
1 'polypeptide(L)'
;MLPRQARIILKLCEVVTRTSSTNSIIGNDKFKHLRGLYTAGPTCTELPRKLKKTERKPSVISINELKRIARTERKQRQRVHERTLQPPENGLLVKELIPVAHQVSAARTELFACVSKVAESIAIYSCRVCGEVHVGHPPHKIRTCNVLGSAANKEHCWERGGVEHVLPLVESFHLYDRLGRAVSHNEQLQVDRIPAILELCIQAGIDFSEYPTRRRVFPAYSISGRIIDFERRFPKEDAPAIDINACGFWQKRHKTSGENKFVDLQLSDLQGVAVHGAETWKNMRSGVSRLMQKYAVQTCGYCSEVQVGPKGHRVRNCQAYKHQMRDGQHAWQEATIDDVIPPVYVWHVQDHKSGKPLVNDLKRYYGMLPAVVELFAQAGASVPNDYAGMMREDVAVPDLDEEMLVI
;
A
#
# COMPACT_ATOMS: atom_id res chain seq x y z
N MET A 1 -11.64 7.42 -28.86
CA MET A 1 -12.61 7.33 -27.74
C MET A 1 -11.81 7.26 -26.44
N LEU A 2 -11.87 8.31 -25.62
CA LEU A 2 -11.06 8.44 -24.41
C LEU A 2 -11.76 7.79 -23.20
N PRO A 3 -11.03 7.09 -22.30
CA PRO A 3 -11.61 6.50 -21.10
C PRO A 3 -11.97 7.56 -20.04
N ARG A 4 -13.04 7.26 -19.29
CA ARG A 4 -13.78 8.09 -18.32
C ARG A 4 -13.00 8.54 -17.05
N GLN A 5 -11.69 8.74 -17.11
CA GLN A 5 -10.82 8.88 -15.92
C GLN A 5 -10.36 10.31 -15.55
N ALA A 6 -10.75 11.37 -16.26
CA ALA A 6 -10.07 12.68 -16.14
C ALA A 6 -10.96 13.91 -15.81
N ARG A 7 -11.92 13.84 -14.87
CA ARG A 7 -12.80 15.02 -14.61
C ARG A 7 -13.12 15.40 -13.16
N ILE A 8 -12.38 14.97 -12.14
CA ILE A 8 -12.79 15.21 -10.74
C ILE A 8 -11.92 16.23 -9.94
N ILE A 9 -10.77 16.69 -10.44
CA ILE A 9 -9.76 17.33 -9.55
C ILE A 9 -9.82 18.87 -9.39
N LEU A 10 -10.68 19.64 -10.10
CA LEU A 10 -10.41 21.09 -10.29
C LEU A 10 -11.31 22.16 -9.63
N LYS A 11 -12.00 21.95 -8.49
CA LYS A 11 -12.91 23.01 -7.96
C LYS A 11 -13.10 23.19 -6.44
N LEU A 12 -12.06 23.18 -5.61
CA LEU A 12 -12.22 23.51 -4.17
C LEU A 12 -11.08 24.36 -3.57
N CYS A 13 -10.69 25.46 -4.22
CA CYS A 13 -9.81 26.47 -3.62
C CYS A 13 -10.41 27.87 -3.82
N GLU A 14 -11.14 28.41 -2.83
CA GLU A 14 -11.26 29.86 -2.63
C GLU A 14 -12.03 30.24 -1.33
N VAL A 15 -11.47 31.22 -0.58
CA VAL A 15 -12.09 32.11 0.43
C VAL A 15 -12.27 31.56 1.87
N VAL A 16 -11.93 32.22 3.00
CA VAL A 16 -11.00 33.29 3.45
C VAL A 16 -11.28 33.54 4.95
N THR A 17 -10.20 33.60 5.75
CA THR A 17 -9.87 34.40 6.96
C THR A 17 -10.81 34.63 8.17
N ARG A 18 -10.13 34.77 9.33
CA ARG A 18 -10.51 35.33 10.67
C ARG A 18 -11.24 34.32 11.57
N THR A 19 -10.86 33.99 12.80
CA THR A 19 -10.04 34.65 13.85
C THR A 19 -9.65 33.63 14.94
N SER A 20 -8.40 33.71 15.38
CA SER A 20 -7.84 33.75 16.76
C SER A 20 -8.26 32.80 17.91
N SER A 21 -7.21 32.35 18.65
CA SER A 21 -7.06 32.20 20.13
C SER A 21 -7.12 30.76 20.71
N THR A 22 -6.00 30.04 20.91
CA THR A 22 -5.00 30.01 22.03
C THR A 22 -5.33 29.04 23.19
N ASN A 23 -4.43 28.07 23.43
CA ASN A 23 -3.81 27.64 24.71
C ASN A 23 -3.30 26.18 24.60
N SER A 24 -1.98 25.93 24.48
CA SER A 24 -0.92 25.80 25.53
C SER A 24 -1.00 24.50 26.37
N ILE A 25 -0.22 23.43 26.07
CA ILE A 25 1.20 23.06 26.36
C ILE A 25 1.39 22.26 27.70
N ILE A 26 2.31 21.28 27.63
CA ILE A 26 3.15 20.59 28.66
C ILE A 26 2.60 19.26 29.22
N GLY A 27 3.30 18.12 29.23
CA GLY A 27 4.64 17.74 28.77
C GLY A 27 5.15 16.44 29.45
N ASN A 28 6.06 15.71 28.77
CA ASN A 28 7.18 14.87 29.27
C ASN A 28 6.87 13.56 30.06
N ASP A 29 7.65 12.46 30.03
CA ASP A 29 8.97 12.13 29.47
C ASP A 29 9.25 10.59 29.56
N LYS A 30 10.27 10.14 28.83
CA LYS A 30 11.23 9.02 29.11
C LYS A 30 10.79 7.54 29.05
N PHE A 31 11.29 6.82 28.03
CA PHE A 31 11.80 5.44 28.19
C PHE A 31 13.07 5.18 27.36
N LYS A 32 13.94 4.34 27.95
CA LYS A 32 15.39 4.29 27.78
C LYS A 32 15.87 3.45 26.58
N HIS A 33 16.95 3.92 25.98
CA HIS A 33 17.82 3.25 24.99
C HIS A 33 18.39 1.90 25.49
N LEU A 34 18.51 0.93 24.59
CA LEU A 34 19.49 -0.17 24.68
C LEU A 34 20.25 -0.31 23.34
N ARG A 35 21.57 -0.10 23.39
CA ARG A 35 22.60 -0.54 22.41
C ARG A 35 22.52 -2.06 22.22
N GLY A 36 22.84 -2.69 21.10
CA GLY A 36 23.82 -2.35 20.06
C GLY A 36 24.87 -3.48 20.02
N LEU A 37 24.76 -4.41 19.07
CA LEU A 37 25.78 -5.42 18.76
C LEU A 37 25.99 -5.43 17.24
N TYR A 38 27.19 -4.98 16.84
CA TYR A 38 27.64 -4.89 15.46
C TYR A 38 28.19 -6.25 15.02
N THR A 39 27.75 -6.75 13.86
CA THR A 39 28.46 -7.83 13.14
C THR A 39 28.84 -7.29 11.78
N ALA A 40 30.13 -7.05 11.58
CA ALA A 40 30.68 -6.57 10.31
C ALA A 40 30.83 -7.75 9.33
N GLY A 41 29.97 -7.78 8.32
CA GLY A 41 30.23 -8.42 7.03
C GLY A 41 30.01 -7.36 5.95
N PRO A 42 30.57 -7.51 4.73
CA PRO A 42 30.29 -6.57 3.65
C PRO A 42 28.86 -6.84 3.17
N THR A 43 27.88 -6.27 3.88
CA THR A 43 26.48 -6.26 3.47
C THR A 43 26.35 -5.24 2.35
N CYS A 44 26.76 -5.61 1.13
CA CYS A 44 26.25 -4.93 -0.04
C CYS A 44 24.76 -5.28 -0.11
N THR A 45 23.92 -4.43 0.48
CA THR A 45 22.47 -4.58 0.43
C THR A 45 22.08 -4.49 -1.05
N GLU A 46 21.60 -5.60 -1.62
CA GLU A 46 21.15 -5.58 -3.02
C GLU A 46 20.04 -4.55 -3.18
N LEU A 47 20.21 -3.62 -4.10
CA LEU A 47 19.18 -2.62 -4.39
C LEU A 47 17.90 -3.31 -4.89
N PRO A 48 16.71 -2.78 -4.55
CA PRO A 48 15.46 -3.36 -5.00
C PRO A 48 15.41 -3.46 -6.53
N ARG A 49 15.10 -4.65 -7.02
CA ARG A 49 14.90 -4.88 -8.46
C ARG A 49 13.44 -5.13 -8.77
N LYS A 50 12.98 -4.65 -9.92
CA LYS A 50 11.67 -5.02 -10.47
C LYS A 50 11.69 -6.52 -10.79
N LEU A 51 10.71 -7.26 -10.28
CA LEU A 51 10.53 -8.68 -10.60
C LEU A 51 10.22 -8.84 -12.09
N LYS A 52 10.77 -9.89 -12.72
CA LYS A 52 10.40 -10.22 -14.10
C LYS A 52 8.98 -10.74 -14.15
N LYS A 53 8.28 -10.55 -15.28
CA LYS A 53 6.90 -11.04 -15.49
C LYS A 53 6.74 -12.55 -15.27
N THR A 54 7.82 -13.32 -15.46
CA THR A 54 7.85 -14.78 -15.26
C THR A 54 8.19 -15.20 -13.83
N GLU A 55 8.74 -14.29 -13.03
CA GLU A 55 9.11 -14.54 -11.64
C GLU A 55 7.89 -14.44 -10.74
N ARG A 56 7.76 -15.40 -9.82
CA ARG A 56 6.72 -15.36 -8.78
C ARG A 56 7.25 -14.52 -7.62
N LYS A 57 6.37 -13.70 -7.03
CA LYS A 57 6.64 -13.00 -5.77
C LYS A 57 7.09 -13.98 -4.69
N PRO A 58 8.13 -13.66 -3.90
CA PRO A 58 8.54 -14.47 -2.75
C PRO A 58 7.36 -14.76 -1.83
N SER A 59 7.25 -15.99 -1.34
CA SER A 59 6.21 -16.36 -0.37
C SER A 59 6.68 -16.03 1.04
N VAL A 60 5.79 -15.48 1.87
CA VAL A 60 6.07 -15.18 3.29
C VAL A 60 6.46 -16.45 4.06
N ILE A 61 5.75 -17.55 3.78
CA ILE A 61 5.99 -18.86 4.37
C ILE A 61 6.57 -19.78 3.30
N SER A 62 7.57 -20.59 3.67
CA SER A 62 8.16 -21.57 2.77
C SER A 62 7.12 -22.58 2.25
N ILE A 63 7.26 -23.03 1.00
CA ILE A 63 6.33 -23.99 0.38
C ILE A 63 6.26 -25.30 1.19
N ASN A 64 7.37 -25.72 1.80
CA ASN A 64 7.40 -26.93 2.61
C ASN A 64 6.59 -26.78 3.89
N GLU A 65 6.65 -25.62 4.55
CA GLU A 65 5.83 -25.35 5.73
C GLU A 65 4.35 -25.21 5.36
N LEU A 66 4.02 -24.56 4.24
CA LEU A 66 2.64 -24.53 3.74
C LEU A 66 2.07 -25.94 3.50
N LYS A 67 2.87 -26.85 2.92
CA LYS A 67 2.49 -28.27 2.76
C LYS A 67 2.29 -28.95 4.12
N ARG A 68 3.13 -28.65 5.11
CA ARG A 68 3.00 -29.19 6.47
C ARG A 68 1.70 -28.74 7.13
N ILE A 69 1.42 -27.44 7.10
CA ILE A 69 0.18 -26.83 7.62
C ILE A 69 -1.04 -27.48 6.95
N ALA A 70 -1.07 -27.57 5.61
CA ALA A 70 -2.18 -28.15 4.88
C ALA A 70 -2.45 -29.63 5.22
N ARG A 71 -1.39 -30.43 5.44
CA ARG A 71 -1.52 -31.83 5.88
C ARG A 71 -2.11 -31.92 7.28
N THR A 72 -1.67 -31.06 8.20
CA THR A 72 -2.19 -30.99 9.56
C THR A 72 -3.66 -30.58 9.58
N GLU A 73 -4.04 -29.54 8.82
CA GLU A 73 -5.44 -29.13 8.68
C GLU A 73 -6.32 -30.25 8.11
N ARG A 74 -5.83 -30.99 7.08
CA ARG A 74 -6.57 -32.11 6.51
C ARG A 74 -6.84 -33.21 7.54
N LYS A 75 -5.85 -33.55 8.37
CA LYS A 75 -6.01 -34.51 9.47
C LYS A 75 -7.01 -34.01 10.52
N GLN A 76 -6.97 -32.72 10.85
CA GLN A 76 -7.93 -32.11 11.78
C GLN A 76 -9.36 -32.16 11.25
N ARG A 77 -9.58 -31.85 9.96
CA ARG A 77 -10.91 -31.90 9.32
C ARG A 77 -11.54 -33.30 9.33
N GLN A 78 -10.75 -34.36 9.41
CA GLN A 78 -11.25 -35.74 9.50
C GLN A 78 -11.87 -36.07 10.87
N ARG A 79 -11.53 -35.33 11.93
CA ARG A 79 -11.97 -35.65 13.30
C ARG A 79 -13.39 -35.18 13.66
N VAL A 80 -14.15 -34.62 12.70
CA VAL A 80 -15.56 -34.12 12.84
C VAL A 80 -15.85 -33.57 14.23
N HIS A 81 -15.06 -32.58 14.66
CA HIS A 81 -15.25 -31.90 15.93
C HIS A 81 -15.47 -30.41 15.69
N GLU A 82 -16.21 -29.78 16.58
CA GLU A 82 -16.38 -28.34 16.58
C GLU A 82 -15.06 -27.67 16.96
N ARG A 83 -14.63 -26.70 16.15
CA ARG A 83 -13.48 -25.86 16.43
C ARG A 83 -13.95 -24.44 16.68
N THR A 84 -13.71 -23.96 17.90
CA THR A 84 -13.84 -22.56 18.26
C THR A 84 -12.78 -21.75 17.54
N LEU A 85 -13.22 -20.77 16.74
CA LEU A 85 -12.34 -19.84 16.05
C LEU A 85 -12.09 -18.61 16.93
N GLN A 86 -10.91 -18.01 16.80
CA GLN A 86 -10.57 -16.77 17.50
C GLN A 86 -10.94 -15.55 16.64
N PRO A 87 -11.19 -14.37 17.22
CA PRO A 87 -11.27 -13.15 16.44
C PRO A 87 -9.95 -12.90 15.69
N PRO A 88 -9.97 -12.52 14.40
CA PRO A 88 -11.15 -12.19 13.60
C PRO A 88 -11.76 -13.36 12.78
N GLU A 89 -11.19 -14.56 12.87
CA GLU A 89 -11.61 -15.73 12.09
C GLU A 89 -13.04 -16.21 12.42
N ASN A 90 -13.50 -15.96 13.65
CA ASN A 90 -14.89 -16.19 14.06
C ASN A 90 -15.85 -15.06 13.64
N GLY A 91 -15.36 -14.04 12.95
CA GLY A 91 -16.15 -12.92 12.44
C GLY A 91 -16.42 -11.80 13.43
N LEU A 92 -15.94 -11.93 14.68
CA LEU A 92 -15.91 -10.83 15.64
C LEU A 92 -14.73 -9.90 15.36
N LEU A 93 -14.85 -8.64 15.78
CA LEU A 93 -13.76 -7.67 15.70
C LEU A 93 -12.70 -7.91 16.77
N VAL A 94 -11.45 -7.59 16.45
CA VAL A 94 -10.36 -7.50 17.44
C VAL A 94 -10.38 -6.10 18.02
N LYS A 95 -10.94 -5.93 19.22
CA LYS A 95 -11.24 -4.61 19.82
C LYS A 95 -10.01 -3.71 19.90
N GLU A 96 -8.85 -4.29 20.20
CA GLU A 96 -7.57 -3.59 20.33
C GLU A 96 -7.06 -3.00 19.01
N LEU A 97 -7.56 -3.51 17.88
CA LEU A 97 -7.17 -3.07 16.53
C LEU A 97 -8.13 -2.03 15.92
N ILE A 98 -9.29 -1.79 16.53
CA ILE A 98 -10.23 -0.77 16.04
C ILE A 98 -9.59 0.63 16.05
N PRO A 99 -8.95 1.10 17.15
CA PRO A 99 -8.28 2.40 17.13
C PRO A 99 -7.14 2.47 16.11
N VAL A 100 -6.43 1.34 15.89
CA VAL A 100 -5.35 1.25 14.91
C VAL A 100 -5.89 1.43 13.50
N ALA A 101 -7.05 0.85 13.19
CA ALA A 101 -7.71 1.04 11.91
C ALA A 101 -8.02 2.53 11.66
N HIS A 102 -8.63 3.22 12.63
CA HIS A 102 -8.90 4.66 12.52
C HIS A 102 -7.64 5.49 12.31
N GLN A 103 -6.56 5.18 13.06
CA GLN A 103 -5.25 5.83 12.88
C GLN A 103 -4.69 5.61 11.47
N VAL A 104 -4.77 4.39 10.93
CA VAL A 104 -4.32 4.08 9.56
C VAL A 104 -5.13 4.87 8.53
N SER A 105 -6.45 4.94 8.69
CA SER A 105 -7.31 5.68 7.77
C SER A 105 -7.03 7.18 7.79
N ALA A 106 -6.85 7.76 8.99
CA ALA A 106 -6.50 9.18 9.15
C ALA A 106 -5.11 9.47 8.57
N ALA A 107 -4.10 8.67 8.92
CA ALA A 107 -2.75 8.80 8.40
C ALA A 107 -2.71 8.67 6.87
N ARG A 108 -3.53 7.80 6.28
CA ARG A 108 -3.65 7.72 4.82
C ARG A 108 -4.13 9.06 4.24
N THR A 109 -5.20 9.65 4.77
CA THR A 109 -5.72 10.94 4.29
C THR A 109 -4.68 12.05 4.41
N GLU A 110 -4.03 12.15 5.57
CA GLU A 110 -2.99 13.15 5.83
C GLU A 110 -1.77 12.98 4.92
N LEU A 111 -1.34 11.73 4.69
CA LEU A 111 -0.22 11.43 3.80
C LEU A 111 -0.50 11.89 2.37
N PHE A 112 -1.69 11.61 1.83
CA PHE A 112 -2.06 12.06 0.49
C PHE A 112 -2.09 13.58 0.41
N ALA A 113 -2.51 14.27 1.48
CA ALA A 113 -2.48 15.73 1.57
C ALA A 113 -1.04 16.27 1.52
N CYS A 114 -0.14 15.70 2.32
CA CYS A 114 1.27 16.07 2.39
C CYS A 114 1.97 15.83 1.05
N VAL A 115 1.78 14.66 0.43
CA VAL A 115 2.38 14.35 -0.87
C VAL A 115 1.87 15.29 -1.96
N SER A 116 0.56 15.56 -1.98
CA SER A 116 -0.01 16.53 -2.93
C SER A 116 0.60 17.91 -2.78
N LYS A 117 0.76 18.37 -1.53
CA LYS A 117 1.34 19.69 -1.25
C LYS A 117 2.81 19.78 -1.64
N VAL A 118 3.62 18.77 -1.33
CA VAL A 118 5.05 18.75 -1.69
C VAL A 118 5.25 18.62 -3.19
N ALA A 119 4.38 17.87 -3.88
CA ALA A 119 4.41 17.72 -5.34
C ALA A 119 4.11 19.03 -6.11
N GLU A 120 3.55 20.07 -5.46
CA GLU A 120 3.43 21.40 -6.06
C GLU A 120 4.79 22.08 -6.26
N SER A 121 5.74 21.82 -5.35
CA SER A 121 7.08 22.43 -5.39
C SER A 121 8.14 21.52 -6.01
N ILE A 122 8.06 20.21 -5.76
CA ILE A 122 9.03 19.23 -6.24
C ILE A 122 8.46 18.47 -7.42
N ALA A 123 9.21 18.47 -8.51
CA ALA A 123 8.82 17.80 -9.74
C ALA A 123 8.74 16.28 -9.57
N ILE A 124 7.65 15.67 -10.05
CA ILE A 124 7.56 14.22 -10.25
C ILE A 124 7.54 13.99 -11.76
N TYR A 125 8.37 13.06 -12.22
CA TYR A 125 8.41 12.60 -13.60
C TYR A 125 8.08 11.12 -13.66
N SER A 126 7.35 10.72 -14.70
CA SER A 126 7.15 9.33 -15.04
C SER A 126 7.58 9.07 -16.48
N CYS A 127 8.11 7.89 -16.75
CA CYS A 127 8.48 7.49 -18.09
C CYS A 127 7.25 6.94 -18.81
N ARG A 128 6.79 7.59 -19.89
CA ARG A 128 5.60 7.18 -20.68
C ARG A 128 5.68 5.75 -21.23
N VAL A 129 6.89 5.18 -21.30
CA VAL A 129 7.17 3.87 -21.90
C VAL A 129 7.22 2.78 -20.85
N CYS A 130 8.07 2.92 -19.82
CA CYS A 130 8.31 1.86 -18.83
C CYS A 130 7.71 2.13 -17.44
N GLY A 131 7.12 3.30 -17.23
CA GLY A 131 6.55 3.72 -15.95
C GLY A 131 7.57 3.89 -14.82
N GLU A 132 8.87 4.02 -15.14
CA GLU A 132 9.87 4.44 -14.14
C GLU A 132 9.53 5.85 -13.64
N VAL A 133 9.75 6.09 -12.36
CA VAL A 133 9.42 7.35 -11.69
C VAL A 133 10.72 8.02 -11.27
N HIS A 134 10.77 9.33 -11.39
CA HIS A 134 11.85 10.15 -10.88
C HIS A 134 11.27 11.33 -10.08
N VAL A 135 11.95 11.69 -9.00
CA VAL A 135 11.59 12.80 -8.12
C VAL A 135 12.71 13.83 -8.19
N GLY A 136 12.35 15.09 -8.42
CA GLY A 136 13.28 16.20 -8.62
C GLY A 136 13.41 16.64 -10.08
N HIS A 137 14.06 17.78 -10.28
CA HIS A 137 14.37 18.33 -11.60
C HIS A 137 15.86 18.69 -11.68
N PRO A 138 16.54 18.45 -12.81
CA PRO A 138 16.08 17.74 -14.01
C PRO A 138 16.04 16.20 -13.84
N PRO A 139 15.24 15.49 -14.65
CA PRO A 139 15.16 14.04 -14.55
C PRO A 139 16.46 13.33 -14.95
N HIS A 140 16.68 12.14 -14.40
CA HIS A 140 17.92 11.39 -14.64
C HIS A 140 18.10 10.94 -16.08
N LYS A 141 19.38 10.74 -16.45
CA LYS A 141 19.85 10.23 -17.75
C LYS A 141 20.31 8.76 -17.69
N ILE A 142 19.98 8.04 -16.63
CA ILE A 142 20.28 6.60 -16.48
C ILE A 142 19.53 5.78 -17.54
N ARG A 143 20.24 4.87 -18.22
CA ARG A 143 19.75 4.11 -19.39
C ARG A 143 19.14 2.75 -18.99
N THR A 144 18.04 2.80 -18.23
CA THR A 144 17.34 1.60 -17.70
C THR A 144 16.01 1.29 -18.38
N CYS A 145 15.57 2.07 -19.36
CA CYS A 145 14.31 1.85 -20.07
C CYS A 145 14.40 0.58 -20.93
N ASN A 146 13.83 -0.53 -20.44
CA ASN A 146 13.93 -1.84 -21.09
C ASN A 146 12.59 -2.57 -21.15
N VAL A 147 11.66 -2.00 -21.90
CA VAL A 147 10.35 -2.61 -22.20
C VAL A 147 10.06 -2.48 -23.70
N LEU A 148 8.99 -3.13 -24.16
CA LEU A 148 8.54 -2.96 -25.55
C LEU A 148 8.21 -1.48 -25.81
N GLY A 149 8.82 -0.89 -26.86
CA GLY A 149 8.67 0.53 -27.18
C GLY A 149 9.76 1.45 -26.60
N SER A 150 10.72 0.90 -25.84
CA SER A 150 11.91 1.65 -25.41
C SER A 150 12.80 2.04 -26.60
N ALA A 151 13.42 3.22 -26.50
CA ALA A 151 14.41 3.67 -27.47
C ALA A 151 15.64 2.75 -27.48
N ALA A 152 16.36 2.69 -28.62
CA ALA A 152 17.54 1.83 -28.78
C ALA A 152 18.66 2.14 -27.76
N ASN A 153 18.78 3.41 -27.35
CA ASN A 153 19.73 3.87 -26.33
C ASN A 153 19.28 3.60 -24.88
N LYS A 154 18.08 3.00 -24.69
CA LYS A 154 17.46 2.72 -23.38
C LYS A 154 17.23 3.95 -22.51
N GLU A 155 17.16 5.13 -23.11
CA GLU A 155 16.82 6.36 -22.40
C GLU A 155 15.33 6.43 -22.10
N HIS A 156 15.00 7.15 -21.03
CA HIS A 156 13.62 7.35 -20.61
C HIS A 156 13.00 8.53 -21.36
N CYS A 157 11.70 8.40 -21.67
CA CYS A 157 10.89 9.50 -22.20
C CYS A 157 10.05 10.06 -21.06
N TRP A 158 10.56 11.10 -20.41
CA TRP A 158 9.95 11.70 -19.23
C TRP A 158 8.75 12.59 -19.56
N GLU A 159 7.68 12.44 -18.79
CA GLU A 159 6.54 13.35 -18.73
C GLU A 159 6.26 13.76 -17.28
N ARG A 160 5.47 14.82 -17.08
CA ARG A 160 5.08 15.25 -15.72
C ARG A 160 4.15 14.20 -15.11
N GLY A 161 4.59 13.62 -13.99
CA GLY A 161 3.80 12.70 -13.18
C GLY A 161 3.06 13.43 -12.05
N GLY A 162 2.12 12.71 -11.44
CA GLY A 162 1.34 13.13 -10.27
C GLY A 162 1.50 12.22 -9.05
N VAL A 163 0.67 12.46 -8.03
CA VAL A 163 0.66 11.74 -6.75
C VAL A 163 0.49 10.23 -6.92
N GLU A 164 -0.30 9.81 -7.90
CA GLU A 164 -0.57 8.40 -8.24
C GLU A 164 0.69 7.61 -8.67
N HIS A 165 1.73 8.30 -9.14
CA HIS A 165 3.00 7.69 -9.50
C HIS A 165 3.89 7.45 -8.27
N VAL A 166 3.70 8.23 -7.21
CA VAL A 166 4.45 8.13 -5.95
C VAL A 166 3.74 7.21 -4.95
N LEU A 167 2.41 7.29 -4.91
CA LEU A 167 1.51 6.51 -4.06
C LEU A 167 0.52 5.72 -4.93
N PRO A 168 0.97 4.66 -5.62
CA PRO A 168 0.09 3.80 -6.40
C PRO A 168 -1.00 3.18 -5.52
N LEU A 169 -2.23 3.21 -6.02
CA LEU A 169 -3.37 2.60 -5.34
C LEU A 169 -3.46 1.12 -5.70
N VAL A 170 -3.52 0.29 -4.67
CA VAL A 170 -3.88 -1.13 -4.78
C VAL A 170 -5.33 -1.28 -4.33
N GLU A 171 -6.14 -1.93 -5.16
CA GLU A 171 -7.56 -2.14 -4.89
C GLU A 171 -7.81 -3.57 -4.41
N SER A 172 -8.92 -3.74 -3.68
CA SER A 172 -9.49 -5.02 -3.27
C SER A 172 -11.00 -4.97 -3.52
N PHE A 173 -11.63 -6.12 -3.78
CA PHE A 173 -13.08 -6.17 -3.72
C PHE A 173 -13.55 -5.95 -2.29
N HIS A 174 -14.59 -5.13 -2.14
CA HIS A 174 -15.25 -4.92 -0.86
C HIS A 174 -16.03 -6.18 -0.45
N LEU A 175 -15.87 -6.62 0.81
CA LEU A 175 -16.58 -7.78 1.34
C LEU A 175 -17.62 -7.37 2.38
N TYR A 176 -18.90 -7.40 2.01
CA TYR A 176 -20.01 -7.22 2.96
C TYR A 176 -19.93 -8.24 4.11
N ASP A 177 -19.65 -9.51 3.81
CA ASP A 177 -19.38 -10.54 4.82
C ASP A 177 -18.03 -11.22 4.57
N ARG A 178 -17.06 -10.91 5.43
CA ARG A 178 -15.71 -11.48 5.37
C ARG A 178 -15.63 -13.00 5.55
N LEU A 179 -16.59 -13.61 6.25
CA LEU A 179 -16.65 -15.07 6.42
C LEU A 179 -17.43 -15.73 5.28
N GLY A 180 -18.05 -14.91 4.43
CA GLY A 180 -18.84 -15.33 3.29
C GLY A 180 -18.04 -16.06 2.21
N ARG A 181 -18.71 -16.20 1.06
CA ARG A 181 -18.07 -16.73 -0.15
C ARG A 181 -17.16 -15.65 -0.75
N ALA A 182 -16.10 -16.10 -1.42
CA ALA A 182 -15.25 -15.21 -2.20
C ALA A 182 -16.02 -14.68 -3.42
N VAL A 183 -15.75 -13.43 -3.80
CA VAL A 183 -16.32 -12.79 -5.00
C VAL A 183 -16.00 -13.65 -6.24
N SER A 184 -17.04 -14.04 -6.95
CA SER A 184 -16.99 -14.85 -8.17
C SER A 184 -16.77 -13.99 -9.40
N HIS A 185 -16.39 -14.63 -10.51
CA HIS A 185 -16.18 -13.93 -11.77
C HIS A 185 -17.44 -13.21 -12.28
N ASN A 186 -18.62 -13.83 -12.11
CA ASN A 186 -19.87 -13.28 -12.65
C ASN A 186 -20.35 -12.04 -11.89
N GLU A 187 -20.00 -11.93 -10.60
CA GLU A 187 -20.40 -10.80 -9.76
C GLU A 187 -19.33 -9.69 -9.69
N GLN A 188 -18.22 -9.81 -10.44
CA GLN A 188 -17.10 -8.86 -10.40
C GLN A 188 -17.51 -7.40 -10.72
N LEU A 189 -18.54 -7.21 -11.54
CA LEU A 189 -19.04 -5.89 -11.94
C LEU A 189 -20.13 -5.37 -11.00
N GLN A 190 -20.58 -6.20 -10.05
CA GLN A 190 -21.63 -5.86 -9.09
C GLN A 190 -21.04 -5.52 -7.71
N VAL A 191 -19.79 -5.91 -7.47
CA VAL A 191 -19.07 -5.67 -6.22
C VAL A 191 -18.07 -4.55 -6.43
N ASP A 192 -18.14 -3.54 -5.56
CA ASP A 192 -17.22 -2.40 -5.63
C ASP A 192 -15.78 -2.82 -5.33
N ARG A 193 -14.85 -2.14 -6.02
CA ARG A 193 -13.42 -2.18 -5.71
C ARG A 193 -13.07 -0.91 -4.97
N ILE A 194 -12.41 -1.07 -3.83
CA ILE A 194 -11.96 0.03 -2.99
C ILE A 194 -10.47 -0.13 -2.68
N PRO A 195 -9.75 0.94 -2.28
CA PRO A 195 -8.36 0.81 -1.86
C PRO A 195 -8.19 -0.28 -0.79
N ALA A 196 -7.23 -1.20 -0.98
CA ALA A 196 -7.02 -2.34 -0.10
C ALA A 196 -6.75 -1.93 1.35
N ILE A 197 -6.08 -0.79 1.57
CA ILE A 197 -5.89 -0.21 2.92
C ILE A 197 -7.25 0.14 3.56
N LEU A 198 -8.19 0.72 2.79
CA LEU A 198 -9.51 1.07 3.31
C LEU A 198 -10.33 -0.19 3.61
N GLU A 199 -10.32 -1.18 2.72
CA GLU A 199 -10.96 -2.48 2.99
C GLU A 199 -10.38 -3.14 4.24
N LEU A 200 -9.06 -3.09 4.44
CA LEU A 200 -8.42 -3.60 5.65
C LEU A 200 -8.91 -2.87 6.92
N CYS A 201 -9.01 -1.54 6.88
CA CYS A 201 -9.56 -0.76 7.98
C CYS A 201 -11.05 -1.06 8.24
N ILE A 202 -11.84 -1.24 7.18
CA ILE A 202 -13.25 -1.64 7.29
C ILE A 202 -13.37 -2.98 7.98
N GLN A 203 -12.60 -3.97 7.54
CA GLN A 203 -12.62 -5.28 8.17
C GLN A 203 -12.17 -5.19 9.63
N ALA A 204 -11.24 -4.29 9.95
CA ALA A 204 -10.75 -4.04 11.30
C ALA A 204 -11.72 -3.26 12.22
N GLY A 205 -12.81 -2.72 11.70
CA GLY A 205 -13.89 -2.14 12.51
C GLY A 205 -14.23 -0.69 12.22
N ILE A 206 -13.67 -0.06 11.18
CA ILE A 206 -14.20 1.22 10.70
C ILE A 206 -15.49 0.97 9.93
N ASP A 207 -16.51 1.75 10.22
CA ASP A 207 -17.76 1.76 9.45
C ASP A 207 -17.79 2.97 8.50
N PHE A 208 -17.96 2.69 7.20
CA PHE A 208 -18.27 3.70 6.20
C PHE A 208 -19.68 3.45 5.68
N SER A 209 -20.50 4.50 5.58
CA SER A 209 -21.87 4.41 5.09
C SER A 209 -21.98 3.89 3.66
N GLU A 210 -20.97 4.21 2.85
CA GLU A 210 -20.86 3.85 1.44
C GLU A 210 -20.46 2.39 1.23
N TYR A 211 -19.78 1.78 2.22
CA TYR A 211 -19.23 0.44 2.15
C TYR A 211 -19.63 -0.38 3.39
N PRO A 212 -20.91 -0.74 3.52
CA PRO A 212 -21.41 -1.40 4.70
C PRO A 212 -20.82 -2.81 4.84
N THR A 213 -20.48 -3.21 6.05
CA THR A 213 -20.00 -4.56 6.36
C THR A 213 -20.79 -5.16 7.49
N ARG A 214 -21.13 -6.44 7.40
CA ARG A 214 -21.79 -7.19 8.46
C ARG A 214 -20.89 -7.28 9.69
N ARG A 215 -21.35 -6.72 10.81
CA ARG A 215 -20.74 -6.86 12.14
C ARG A 215 -21.45 -7.94 12.93
N ARG A 216 -20.72 -8.98 13.33
CA ARG A 216 -21.28 -10.05 14.16
C ARG A 216 -21.21 -9.69 15.63
N VAL A 217 -22.24 -10.08 16.37
CA VAL A 217 -22.26 -10.01 17.84
C VAL A 217 -21.94 -11.38 18.41
N PHE A 218 -22.34 -12.45 17.72
CA PHE A 218 -22.03 -13.83 18.08
C PHE A 218 -20.95 -14.44 17.16
N PRO A 219 -20.03 -15.25 17.72
CA PRO A 219 -18.98 -15.87 16.95
C PRO A 219 -19.54 -16.95 16.00
N ALA A 220 -18.94 -17.06 14.82
CA ALA A 220 -19.12 -18.21 13.95
C ALA A 220 -18.18 -19.35 14.36
N TYR A 221 -18.63 -20.58 14.14
CA TYR A 221 -17.92 -21.80 14.50
C TYR A 221 -17.47 -22.57 13.27
N SER A 222 -16.40 -23.37 13.39
CA SER A 222 -15.97 -24.26 12.30
C SER A 222 -16.30 -25.71 12.63
N ILE A 223 -17.14 -26.35 11.82
CA ILE A 223 -17.41 -27.80 11.91
C ILE A 223 -16.91 -28.47 10.62
N SER A 224 -15.93 -29.36 10.75
CA SER A 224 -15.32 -30.08 9.62
C SER A 224 -14.84 -29.16 8.48
N GLY A 225 -14.38 -27.95 8.82
CA GLY A 225 -13.90 -26.95 7.85
C GLY A 225 -14.99 -26.12 7.18
N ARG A 226 -16.28 -26.30 7.52
CA ARG A 226 -17.36 -25.40 7.14
C ARG A 226 -17.61 -24.40 8.27
N ILE A 227 -17.73 -23.13 7.91
CA ILE A 227 -18.11 -22.08 8.86
C ILE A 227 -19.64 -22.15 9.05
N ILE A 228 -20.08 -22.34 10.28
CA ILE A 228 -21.49 -22.31 10.68
C ILE A 228 -21.73 -21.02 11.45
N ASP A 229 -22.70 -20.27 10.95
CA ASP A 229 -23.17 -19.02 11.52
C ASP A 229 -24.59 -19.26 12.06
N PHE A 230 -24.72 -19.37 13.38
CA PHE A 230 -26.01 -19.67 14.00
C PHE A 230 -27.00 -18.50 13.89
N GLU A 231 -26.53 -17.25 13.77
CA GLU A 231 -27.40 -16.10 13.50
C GLU A 231 -28.07 -16.24 12.12
N ARG A 232 -27.36 -16.80 11.13
CA ARG A 232 -27.91 -17.03 9.79
C ARG A 232 -28.87 -18.23 9.74
N ARG A 233 -28.70 -19.19 10.65
CA ARG A 233 -29.52 -20.42 10.71
C ARG A 233 -30.86 -20.22 11.42
N PHE A 234 -30.94 -19.23 12.31
CA PHE A 234 -32.17 -18.77 12.96
C PHE A 234 -32.28 -17.24 12.79
N PRO A 235 -32.67 -16.77 11.60
CA PRO A 235 -32.85 -15.34 11.37
C PRO A 235 -33.90 -14.79 12.32
N LYS A 236 -33.62 -13.65 12.97
CA LYS A 236 -34.71 -12.82 13.51
C LYS A 236 -35.50 -12.27 12.31
N GLU A 237 -36.81 -12.13 12.43
CA GLU A 237 -37.79 -11.94 11.35
C GLU A 237 -37.56 -10.72 10.41
N ASP A 238 -36.51 -9.91 10.62
CA ASP A 238 -36.22 -8.68 9.86
C ASP A 238 -35.02 -8.77 8.89
N ALA A 239 -34.42 -9.94 8.66
CA ALA A 239 -33.27 -10.06 7.76
C ALA A 239 -33.69 -10.51 6.34
N PRO A 240 -33.61 -9.64 5.31
CA PRO A 240 -33.88 -10.07 3.94
C PRO A 240 -32.85 -11.13 3.51
N ALA A 241 -33.37 -12.26 3.04
CA ALA A 241 -32.61 -13.42 2.57
C ALA A 241 -31.92 -13.17 1.22
N ILE A 242 -31.02 -12.20 1.16
CA ILE A 242 -30.10 -11.98 0.05
C ILE A 242 -28.72 -11.75 0.66
N ASP A 243 -27.87 -12.79 0.68
CA ASP A 243 -26.52 -12.78 1.27
C ASP A 243 -25.50 -11.84 0.59
N ILE A 244 -25.98 -10.88 -0.20
CA ILE A 244 -25.19 -9.83 -0.81
C ILE A 244 -26.09 -8.60 -0.88
N ASN A 245 -25.90 -7.64 0.02
CA ASN A 245 -26.36 -6.29 -0.25
C ASN A 245 -25.39 -5.69 -1.28
N ALA A 246 -25.75 -5.84 -2.56
CA ALA A 246 -25.10 -5.14 -3.66
C ALA A 246 -25.59 -3.69 -3.67
N CYS A 247 -25.25 -2.91 -2.65
CA CYS A 247 -25.61 -1.50 -2.64
C CYS A 247 -24.41 -0.64 -3.05
N GLY A 248 -24.61 0.15 -4.11
CA GLY A 248 -23.74 1.29 -4.44
C GLY A 248 -23.61 1.64 -5.91
N PHE A 249 -23.74 0.67 -6.82
CA PHE A 249 -23.05 0.74 -8.12
C PHE A 249 -23.33 1.99 -8.99
N TRP A 250 -24.47 2.71 -8.95
CA TRP A 250 -24.65 3.93 -9.77
C TRP A 250 -25.57 5.08 -9.29
N GLN A 251 -26.17 5.07 -8.10
CA GLN A 251 -27.28 6.02 -7.82
C GLN A 251 -27.06 7.12 -6.79
N LYS A 252 -25.92 7.21 -6.11
CA LYS A 252 -25.66 8.33 -5.20
C LYS A 252 -24.20 8.78 -5.23
N ARG A 253 -23.81 9.47 -6.32
CA ARG A 253 -22.84 10.57 -6.18
C ARG A 253 -23.53 11.71 -5.42
N HIS A 254 -23.83 11.52 -4.14
CA HIS A 254 -23.96 12.67 -3.28
C HIS A 254 -22.57 13.28 -3.18
N LYS A 255 -22.43 14.53 -3.62
CA LYS A 255 -21.41 15.41 -3.08
C LYS A 255 -21.54 15.31 -1.56
N THR A 256 -20.61 14.65 -0.90
CA THR A 256 -20.38 14.82 0.53
C THR A 256 -19.81 16.23 0.72
N SER A 257 -20.73 17.20 0.63
CA SER A 257 -20.65 18.46 1.33
C SER A 257 -20.83 18.11 2.80
N GLY A 258 -19.73 17.85 3.50
CA GLY A 258 -19.77 17.39 4.88
C GLY A 258 -18.39 17.04 5.41
N GLU A 259 -17.71 18.08 5.89
CA GLU A 259 -16.73 18.01 6.98
C GLU A 259 -15.51 17.11 6.76
N ASN A 260 -14.77 17.36 5.68
CA ASN A 260 -13.33 17.12 5.77
C ASN A 260 -12.74 18.17 6.72
N LYS A 261 -12.59 17.80 7.99
CA LYS A 261 -11.52 18.34 8.83
C LYS A 261 -10.20 17.92 8.21
N PHE A 262 -9.83 18.52 7.07
CA PHE A 262 -8.43 18.64 6.72
C PHE A 262 -7.82 19.38 7.91
N VAL A 263 -6.87 18.74 8.58
CA VAL A 263 -5.87 19.47 9.34
C VAL A 263 -5.36 20.51 8.36
N ASP A 264 -5.75 21.76 8.56
CA ASP A 264 -5.09 22.90 7.95
C ASP A 264 -3.65 22.72 8.39
N LEU A 265 -2.82 22.13 7.53
CA LEU A 265 -1.39 22.08 7.71
C LEU A 265 -0.97 23.54 7.62
N GLN A 266 -1.15 24.29 8.71
CA GLN A 266 -0.50 25.57 8.97
C GLN A 266 1.00 25.38 9.18
N LEU A 267 1.58 24.43 8.47
CA LEU A 267 2.99 24.37 8.17
C LEU A 267 3.12 25.15 6.87
N SER A 268 3.25 26.48 7.00
CA SER A 268 3.54 27.36 5.85
C SER A 268 4.87 26.97 5.19
N ASP A 269 5.72 26.26 5.93
CA ASP A 269 6.99 25.75 5.47
C ASP A 269 6.84 24.36 4.82
N LEU A 270 7.33 24.24 3.59
CA LEU A 270 7.40 23.01 2.81
C LEU A 270 8.12 21.90 3.59
N GLN A 271 9.16 22.26 4.34
CA GLN A 271 9.93 21.33 5.17
C GLN A 271 9.06 20.73 6.28
N GLY A 272 8.23 21.57 6.92
CA GLY A 272 7.31 21.12 7.95
C GLY A 272 6.28 20.12 7.44
N VAL A 273 5.72 20.36 6.24
CA VAL A 273 4.80 19.42 5.57
C VAL A 273 5.51 18.12 5.24
N ALA A 274 6.76 18.18 4.80
CA ALA A 274 7.54 16.99 4.45
C ALA A 274 7.88 16.13 5.68
N VAL A 275 8.27 16.75 6.80
CA VAL A 275 8.53 16.05 8.07
C VAL A 275 7.26 15.36 8.57
N HIS A 276 6.13 16.08 8.59
CA HIS A 276 4.83 15.49 8.98
C HIS A 276 4.43 14.35 8.03
N GLY A 277 4.62 14.53 6.73
CA GLY A 277 4.34 13.52 5.71
C GLY A 277 5.19 12.24 5.89
N ALA A 278 6.47 12.39 6.20
CA ALA A 278 7.38 11.27 6.46
C ALA A 278 7.00 10.49 7.73
N GLU A 279 6.62 11.19 8.80
CA GLU A 279 6.10 10.57 10.03
C GLU A 279 4.79 9.83 9.76
N THR A 280 3.87 10.47 9.02
CA THR A 280 2.57 9.90 8.66
C THR A 280 2.73 8.64 7.79
N TRP A 281 3.68 8.63 6.84
CA TRP A 281 4.05 7.44 6.06
C TRP A 281 4.47 6.28 6.95
N LYS A 282 5.35 6.54 7.94
CA LYS A 282 5.81 5.55 8.91
C LYS A 282 4.66 5.02 9.78
N ASN A 283 3.83 5.92 10.30
CA ASN A 283 2.70 5.57 11.16
C ASN A 283 1.65 4.74 10.40
N MET A 284 1.33 5.11 9.16
CA MET A 284 0.43 4.35 8.30
C MET A 284 0.96 2.93 8.04
N ARG A 285 2.24 2.79 7.65
CA ARG A 285 2.85 1.47 7.41
C ARG A 285 2.88 0.60 8.66
N SER A 286 3.27 1.18 9.80
CA SER A 286 3.27 0.48 11.09
C SER A 286 1.87 0.00 11.49
N GLY A 287 0.85 0.86 11.34
CA GLY A 287 -0.54 0.50 11.62
C GLY A 287 -1.04 -0.61 10.70
N VAL A 288 -0.78 -0.53 9.39
CA VAL A 288 -1.14 -1.59 8.44
C VAL A 288 -0.45 -2.91 8.79
N SER A 289 0.84 -2.89 9.16
CA SER A 289 1.56 -4.09 9.62
C SER A 289 0.87 -4.73 10.82
N ARG A 290 0.47 -3.93 11.83
CA ARG A 290 -0.27 -4.41 13.00
C ARG A 290 -1.64 -5.00 12.65
N LEU A 291 -2.37 -4.40 11.71
CA LEU A 291 -3.64 -4.96 11.24
C LEU A 291 -3.42 -6.30 10.54
N MET A 292 -2.43 -6.39 9.64
CA MET A 292 -2.12 -7.60 8.87
C MET A 292 -1.67 -8.79 9.74
N GLN A 293 -1.19 -8.56 10.98
CA GLN A 293 -0.90 -9.63 11.94
C GLN A 293 -2.14 -10.43 12.37
N LYS A 294 -3.34 -9.85 12.27
CA LYS A 294 -4.61 -10.51 12.64
C LYS A 294 -5.57 -10.65 11.47
N TYR A 295 -5.60 -9.67 10.58
CA TYR A 295 -6.51 -9.64 9.44
C TYR A 295 -5.79 -10.16 8.20
N ALA A 296 -6.22 -11.32 7.73
CA ALA A 296 -5.66 -11.95 6.54
C ALA A 296 -5.82 -11.06 5.30
N VAL A 297 -4.74 -10.95 4.52
CA VAL A 297 -4.71 -10.30 3.22
C VAL A 297 -4.01 -11.23 2.24
N GLN A 298 -4.57 -11.39 1.06
CA GLN A 298 -4.08 -12.27 0.02
C GLN A 298 -3.56 -11.44 -1.16
N THR A 299 -2.47 -11.88 -1.77
CA THR A 299 -1.97 -11.33 -3.03
C THR A 299 -1.81 -12.43 -4.07
N CYS A 300 -1.93 -12.08 -5.35
CA CYS A 300 -1.53 -12.99 -6.41
C CYS A 300 0.00 -13.06 -6.49
N GLY A 301 0.55 -14.26 -6.57
CA GLY A 301 2.00 -14.47 -6.70
C GLY A 301 2.61 -13.95 -8.01
N TYR A 302 1.82 -13.51 -9.00
CA TYR A 302 2.34 -13.09 -10.31
C TYR A 302 1.86 -11.71 -10.79
N CYS A 303 0.68 -11.25 -10.37
CA CYS A 303 0.20 -9.89 -10.67
C CYS A 303 0.05 -9.06 -9.39
N SER A 304 -0.29 -7.79 -9.56
CA SER A 304 -0.52 -6.83 -8.47
C SER A 304 -1.89 -6.96 -7.79
N GLU A 305 -2.66 -8.01 -8.10
CA GLU A 305 -3.99 -8.21 -7.52
C GLU A 305 -3.91 -8.55 -6.03
N VAL A 306 -4.76 -7.93 -5.23
CA VAL A 306 -4.83 -8.08 -3.77
C VAL A 306 -6.29 -8.24 -3.36
N GLN A 307 -6.52 -9.11 -2.38
CA GLN A 307 -7.81 -9.27 -1.74
C GLN A 307 -7.62 -9.25 -0.23
N VAL A 308 -8.25 -8.30 0.44
CA VAL A 308 -8.36 -8.31 1.90
C VAL A 308 -9.41 -9.34 2.29
N GLY A 309 -9.09 -10.18 3.27
CA GLY A 309 -9.92 -11.27 3.75
C GLY A 309 -9.21 -12.63 3.73
N PRO A 310 -9.81 -13.65 4.34
CA PRO A 310 -9.21 -14.98 4.46
C PRO A 310 -9.14 -15.74 3.13
N LYS A 311 -9.89 -15.31 2.11
CA LYS A 311 -9.98 -15.97 0.81
C LYS A 311 -9.75 -14.95 -0.29
N GLY A 312 -8.89 -15.29 -1.24
CA GLY A 312 -8.80 -14.56 -2.49
C GLY A 312 -10.07 -14.73 -3.34
N HIS A 313 -10.38 -13.73 -4.17
CA HIS A 313 -11.52 -13.79 -5.08
C HIS A 313 -11.32 -14.85 -6.17
N ARG A 314 -12.43 -15.25 -6.82
CA ARG A 314 -12.48 -16.26 -7.89
C ARG A 314 -12.63 -15.66 -9.29
N VAL A 315 -12.48 -14.34 -9.41
CA VAL A 315 -12.44 -13.64 -10.70
C VAL A 315 -11.30 -14.17 -11.58
N ARG A 316 -11.62 -14.45 -12.86
CA ARG A 316 -10.70 -15.01 -13.87
C ARG A 316 -10.07 -13.92 -14.75
N ASN A 317 -9.46 -12.91 -14.14
CA ASN A 317 -8.85 -11.76 -14.83
C ASN A 317 -7.32 -11.68 -14.64
N CYS A 318 -6.68 -12.74 -14.12
CA CYS A 318 -5.22 -12.78 -14.02
C CYS A 318 -4.61 -12.85 -15.43
N GLN A 319 -3.84 -11.83 -15.81
CA GLN A 319 -3.14 -11.78 -17.11
C GLN A 319 -1.66 -12.15 -17.00
N ALA A 320 -1.19 -12.55 -15.82
CA ALA A 320 0.22 -12.79 -15.57
C ALA A 320 0.72 -14.13 -16.15
N TYR A 321 2.01 -14.43 -15.95
CA TYR A 321 2.64 -15.62 -16.49
C TYR A 321 1.90 -16.91 -16.10
N LYS A 322 1.74 -17.82 -17.08
CA LYS A 322 0.97 -19.08 -16.99
C LYS A 322 -0.53 -18.90 -16.67
N HIS A 323 -1.14 -17.75 -16.98
CA HIS A 323 -2.59 -17.56 -16.75
C HIS A 323 -3.46 -18.54 -17.56
N GLN A 324 -3.08 -18.88 -18.80
CA GLN A 324 -3.83 -19.82 -19.64
C GLN A 324 -3.96 -21.20 -18.98
N MET A 325 -2.88 -21.69 -18.36
CA MET A 325 -2.88 -22.95 -17.61
C MET A 325 -3.75 -22.92 -16.34
N ARG A 326 -4.12 -21.72 -15.87
CA ARG A 326 -4.95 -21.51 -14.68
C ARG A 326 -6.34 -20.97 -15.02
N ASP A 327 -6.72 -20.94 -16.30
CA ASP A 327 -8.00 -20.40 -16.74
C ASP A 327 -8.24 -18.97 -16.21
N GLY A 328 -7.21 -18.11 -16.29
CA GLY A 328 -7.25 -16.73 -15.80
C GLY A 328 -7.33 -16.58 -14.28
N GLN A 329 -7.21 -17.66 -13.50
CA GLN A 329 -7.26 -17.59 -12.04
C GLN A 329 -5.95 -17.12 -11.41
N HIS A 330 -6.10 -16.46 -10.26
CA HIS A 330 -5.00 -15.95 -9.45
C HIS A 330 -4.33 -17.05 -8.63
N ALA A 331 -3.01 -16.96 -8.51
CA ALA A 331 -2.23 -17.83 -7.64
C ALA A 331 -2.09 -17.17 -6.26
N TRP A 332 -3.14 -17.25 -5.45
CA TRP A 332 -3.19 -16.61 -4.14
C TRP A 332 -2.11 -17.11 -3.18
N GLN A 333 -1.53 -16.17 -2.44
CA GLN A 333 -0.63 -16.38 -1.32
C GLN A 333 -0.82 -15.26 -0.30
N GLU A 334 -0.28 -15.45 0.90
CA GLU A 334 -0.25 -14.40 1.93
C GLU A 334 0.46 -13.15 1.42
N ALA A 335 -0.16 -11.99 1.65
CA ALA A 335 0.37 -10.69 1.25
C ALA A 335 1.38 -10.15 2.25
N THR A 336 2.39 -9.46 1.74
CA THR A 336 3.29 -8.60 2.54
C THR A 336 2.75 -7.18 2.61
N ILE A 337 3.31 -6.36 3.50
CA ILE A 337 2.95 -4.93 3.56
C ILE A 337 3.18 -4.22 2.21
N ASP A 338 4.21 -4.63 1.45
CA ASP A 338 4.54 -4.05 0.15
C ASP A 338 3.59 -4.52 -0.96
N ASP A 339 2.76 -5.54 -0.73
CA ASP A 339 1.67 -5.86 -1.66
C ASP A 339 0.48 -4.91 -1.46
N VAL A 340 0.24 -4.45 -0.23
CA VAL A 340 -0.85 -3.53 0.12
C VAL A 340 -0.45 -2.07 -0.12
N ILE A 341 0.81 -1.74 0.17
CA ILE A 341 1.43 -0.42 0.03
C ILE A 341 2.71 -0.56 -0.81
N PRO A 342 2.59 -0.75 -2.13
CA PRO A 342 3.75 -1.02 -2.98
C PRO A 342 4.70 0.18 -3.02
N PRO A 343 5.97 -0.01 -2.59
CA PRO A 343 6.97 1.05 -2.70
C PRO A 343 7.36 1.22 -4.17
N VAL A 344 7.29 2.46 -4.65
CA VAL A 344 7.85 2.83 -5.95
C VAL A 344 9.29 3.29 -5.72
N TYR A 345 10.28 2.48 -6.06
CA TYR A 345 11.68 2.86 -5.85
C TYR A 345 12.19 3.79 -6.95
N VAL A 346 12.89 4.85 -6.55
CA VAL A 346 13.54 5.85 -7.40
C VAL A 346 15.02 5.97 -7.04
N TRP A 347 15.83 6.47 -7.96
CA TRP A 347 17.26 6.71 -7.72
C TRP A 347 17.47 7.85 -6.73
N HIS A 348 18.43 7.67 -5.82
CA HIS A 348 18.76 8.61 -4.75
C HIS A 348 20.24 9.03 -4.82
N VAL A 349 20.51 10.30 -4.51
CA VAL A 349 21.84 10.87 -4.26
C VAL A 349 21.76 11.84 -3.08
N GLN A 350 22.80 11.91 -2.24
CA GLN A 350 22.82 12.80 -1.07
C GLN A 350 22.79 14.27 -1.48
N ASP A 351 23.63 14.70 -2.43
CA ASP A 351 23.68 16.08 -2.89
C ASP A 351 22.76 16.36 -4.09
N HIS A 352 21.47 16.51 -3.79
CA HIS A 352 20.45 16.94 -4.73
C HIS A 352 20.55 18.44 -5.10
N LYS A 353 21.35 19.25 -4.39
CA LYS A 353 21.44 20.71 -4.59
C LYS A 353 22.37 21.10 -5.73
N SER A 354 23.22 20.18 -6.17
CA SER A 354 24.09 20.38 -7.34
C SER A 354 23.32 20.70 -8.62
N GLY A 355 22.02 20.34 -8.71
CA GLY A 355 21.17 20.57 -9.88
C GLY A 355 21.57 19.76 -11.10
N LYS A 356 22.58 18.90 -10.98
CA LYS A 356 23.07 18.04 -12.06
C LYS A 356 22.20 16.79 -12.16
N PRO A 357 21.75 16.38 -13.36
CA PRO A 357 21.01 15.14 -13.51
C PRO A 357 21.90 13.94 -13.22
N LEU A 358 21.33 12.91 -12.59
CA LEU A 358 22.00 11.62 -12.41
C LEU A 358 22.35 11.00 -13.77
N VAL A 359 23.61 10.62 -13.97
CA VAL A 359 24.12 10.10 -15.25
C VAL A 359 24.25 8.58 -15.23
N ASN A 360 24.25 7.97 -16.41
CA ASN A 360 24.30 6.51 -16.52
C ASN A 360 25.60 5.89 -15.98
N ASP A 361 26.73 6.58 -16.14
CA ASP A 361 28.05 6.02 -15.84
C ASP A 361 28.27 5.88 -14.32
N LEU A 362 27.72 6.83 -13.55
CA LEU A 362 27.74 6.84 -12.10
C LEU A 362 26.63 6.02 -11.44
N LYS A 363 25.79 5.33 -12.22
CA LYS A 363 24.65 4.54 -11.71
C LYS A 363 25.03 3.56 -10.61
N ARG A 364 26.23 2.98 -10.67
CA ARG A 364 26.72 2.01 -9.68
C ARG A 364 26.95 2.61 -8.29
N TYR A 365 27.08 3.94 -8.18
CA TYR A 365 27.29 4.65 -6.92
C TYR A 365 25.98 5.15 -6.30
N TYR A 366 24.93 5.31 -7.10
CA TYR A 366 23.65 5.81 -6.60
C TYR A 366 22.90 4.77 -5.76
N GLY A 367 22.20 5.28 -4.74
CA GLY A 367 21.27 4.53 -3.92
C GLY A 367 19.86 4.52 -4.51
N MET A 368 18.92 3.95 -3.77
CA MET A 368 17.49 4.00 -4.09
C MET A 368 16.64 4.23 -2.84
N LEU A 369 15.55 4.97 -3.00
CA LEU A 369 14.56 5.21 -1.96
C LEU A 369 13.14 5.02 -2.51
N PRO A 370 12.14 4.68 -1.67
CA PRO A 370 10.75 4.83 -2.06
C PRO A 370 10.47 6.28 -2.47
N ALA A 371 9.74 6.49 -3.56
CA ALA A 371 9.46 7.79 -4.17
C ALA A 371 8.86 8.77 -3.17
N VAL A 372 7.99 8.28 -2.28
CA VAL A 372 7.38 9.10 -1.22
C VAL A 372 8.41 9.60 -0.21
N VAL A 373 9.40 8.76 0.12
CA VAL A 373 10.48 9.11 1.03
C VAL A 373 11.45 10.06 0.35
N GLU A 374 11.83 9.81 -0.89
CA GLU A 374 12.66 10.72 -1.70
C GLU A 374 12.01 12.10 -1.87
N LEU A 375 10.69 12.13 -2.11
CA LEU A 375 9.93 13.38 -2.24
C LEU A 375 9.98 14.21 -0.97
N PHE A 376 9.78 13.59 0.20
CA PHE A 376 9.90 14.31 1.46
C PHE A 376 11.36 14.67 1.80
N ALA A 377 12.33 13.83 1.44
CA ALA A 377 13.74 14.11 1.65
C ALA A 377 14.21 15.34 0.88
N GLN A 378 13.84 15.46 -0.40
CA GLN A 378 14.14 16.65 -1.21
C GLN A 378 13.44 17.91 -0.70
N ALA A 379 12.33 17.77 0.03
CA ALA A 379 11.66 18.87 0.71
C ALA A 379 12.25 19.20 2.10
N GLY A 380 13.31 18.51 2.52
CA GLY A 380 14.04 18.79 3.76
C GLY A 380 13.67 17.90 4.95
N ALA A 381 12.90 16.83 4.76
CA ALA A 381 12.68 15.82 5.80
C ALA A 381 13.90 14.90 5.93
N SER A 382 14.15 14.39 7.13
CA SER A 382 15.17 13.35 7.34
C SER A 382 14.67 12.00 6.83
N VAL A 383 15.56 11.25 6.17
CA VAL A 383 15.26 9.89 5.73
C VAL A 383 15.34 8.94 6.94
N PRO A 384 14.35 8.06 7.16
CA PRO A 384 14.43 7.06 8.22
C PRO A 384 15.63 6.12 8.08
N ASN A 385 16.28 5.79 9.21
CA ASN A 385 17.44 4.90 9.27
C ASN A 385 17.21 3.50 8.66
N ASP A 386 15.95 3.05 8.59
CA ASP A 386 15.57 1.77 7.96
C ASP A 386 15.98 1.70 6.48
N TYR A 387 16.23 2.86 5.83
CA TYR A 387 16.65 2.97 4.44
C TYR A 387 18.15 3.23 4.24
N ALA A 388 18.95 3.34 5.31
CA ALA A 388 20.37 3.72 5.22
C ALA A 388 21.17 2.79 4.28
N GLY A 389 20.94 1.47 4.36
CA GLY A 389 21.58 0.50 3.47
C GLY A 389 21.18 0.62 1.99
N MET A 390 20.06 1.26 1.70
CA MET A 390 19.57 1.48 0.33
C MET A 390 20.05 2.81 -0.25
N MET A 391 20.29 3.80 0.61
CA MET A 391 20.83 5.11 0.21
C MET A 391 22.27 5.05 -0.24
N ARG A 392 23.01 3.99 0.15
CA ARG A 392 24.45 3.82 -0.12
C ARG A 392 25.26 5.01 0.38
N GLU A 393 24.99 5.42 1.62
CA GLU A 393 25.73 6.51 2.29
C GLU A 393 27.22 6.19 2.49
N ASP A 394 27.58 4.91 2.46
CA ASP A 394 28.94 4.39 2.53
C ASP A 394 29.71 4.51 1.20
N VAL A 395 29.04 4.91 0.12
CA VAL A 395 29.62 4.98 -1.22
C VAL A 395 29.76 6.44 -1.64
N ALA A 396 31.00 6.94 -1.69
CA ALA A 396 31.29 8.24 -2.28
C ALA A 396 31.05 8.20 -3.80
N VAL A 397 30.30 9.17 -4.32
CA VAL A 397 30.13 9.37 -5.76
C VAL A 397 31.35 10.13 -6.26
N PRO A 398 32.16 9.59 -7.19
CA PRO A 398 33.28 10.31 -7.76
C PRO A 398 32.82 11.59 -8.45
N ASP A 399 33.58 12.68 -8.31
CA ASP A 399 33.41 13.82 -9.19
C ASP A 399 33.83 13.43 -10.62
N LEU A 400 33.17 14.00 -11.63
CA LEU A 400 33.43 13.68 -13.05
C LEU A 400 34.92 13.84 -13.44
N ASP A 401 35.66 14.70 -12.74
CA ASP A 401 37.07 14.97 -12.97
C ASP A 401 37.99 13.90 -12.33
N GLU A 402 37.50 13.15 -11.34
CA GLU A 402 38.24 12.09 -10.65
C GLU A 402 38.17 10.74 -11.37
N GLU A 403 37.12 10.49 -12.17
CA GLU A 403 37.03 9.26 -13.00
C GLU A 403 38.07 9.25 -14.14
N MET A 404 38.53 10.41 -14.59
CA MET A 404 39.59 10.52 -15.62
C MET A 404 41.00 10.22 -15.07
N LEU A 405 41.16 10.08 -13.75
CA LEU A 405 42.46 9.84 -13.10
C LEU A 405 42.72 8.36 -12.79
N VAL A 406 41.77 7.48 -13.07
CA VAL A 406 41.95 6.02 -12.94
C VAL A 406 42.32 5.45 -14.31
N ILE A 407 43.63 5.45 -14.61
CA ILE A 407 44.24 4.79 -15.78
C ILE A 407 44.40 3.28 -15.52
#